data_AF-A0A958S7X4-F1
#
_entry.id   AF-A0A958S7X4-F1
#
_cell.length_a   1.000
_cell.length_b   1.000
_cell.length_c   1.000
_cell.angle_alpha   90.00
_cell.angle_beta   90.00
_cell.angle_gamma   90.00
#
_symmetry.space_group_name_H-M   'P 1'
#
loop_
_entity.id
_entity.type
_entity.pdbx_description
1 polymer ?
#
loop_
_entity_poly.entity_id
_entity_poly.type
_entity_poly.pdbx_seq_one_letter_code
_entity_poly.pdbx_strand_id
1 'polypeptide(L)'
;MISVSQAKEIIVKNIRPLNKELIHIDDALNCFLAEDVIAPVNLPLFNQSAMDGYAFKFNDKNDGINIIDEIPAGDIRNVEISKGEG
;
A
#
# COMPACT_ATOMS: atom_id res chain seq x y z
N MET A 1 44.52 27.83 11.01
CA MET A 1 43.10 28.05 10.66
C MET A 1 42.72 26.94 9.68
N ILE A 2 41.63 26.21 9.93
CA ILE A 2 41.15 25.16 9.01
C ILE A 2 40.06 25.73 8.10
N SER A 3 39.87 25.13 6.92
CA SER A 3 38.76 25.49 6.05
C SER A 3 37.42 24.99 6.62
N VAL A 4 36.31 25.58 6.14
CA VAL A 4 34.95 25.13 6.51
C VAL A 4 34.74 23.65 6.14
N SER A 5 35.27 23.20 5.01
CA SER A 5 35.16 21.79 4.58
C SER A 5 35.92 20.86 5.52
N GLN A 6 37.15 21.23 5.92
CA GLN A 6 37.92 20.47 6.90
C GLN A 6 37.20 20.39 8.25
N ALA A 7 36.59 21.50 8.70
CA ALA A 7 35.80 21.49 9.93
C ALA A 7 34.61 20.53 9.86
N LYS A 8 33.87 20.52 8.74
CA LYS A 8 32.74 19.60 8.53
C LYS A 8 33.18 18.14 8.52
N GLU A 9 34.28 17.81 7.86
CA GLU A 9 34.83 16.45 7.85
C GLU A 9 35.22 15.98 9.25
N ILE A 10 35.85 16.85 10.05
CA ILE A 10 36.21 16.51 11.43
C ILE A 10 34.95 16.23 12.25
N ILE A 11 33.89 17.05 12.11
CA ILE A 11 32.63 16.82 12.83
C ILE A 11 32.03 15.46 12.44
N VAL A 12 31.88 15.19 11.14
CA VAL A 12 31.30 13.93 10.65
C VAL A 12 32.11 12.71 11.11
N LYS A 13 33.44 12.82 11.17
CA LYS A 13 34.32 11.74 11.66
C LYS A 13 34.19 11.45 13.15
N ASN A 14 33.69 12.39 13.95
CA ASN A 14 33.65 12.27 15.41
C ASN A 14 32.23 12.04 15.96
N ILE A 15 31.18 12.20 15.16
CA ILE A 15 29.83 11.81 15.56
C ILE A 15 29.66 10.29 15.42
N ARG A 16 28.71 9.75 16.18
CA ARG A 16 28.28 8.35 16.06
C ARG A 16 26.77 8.32 15.89
N PRO A 17 26.23 7.39 15.09
CA PRO A 17 24.79 7.17 15.05
C PRO A 17 24.26 6.83 16.45
N LEU A 18 23.03 7.22 16.71
CA LEU A 18 22.31 6.80 17.92
C LEU A 18 21.93 5.31 17.81
N ASN A 19 21.62 4.70 18.95
CA ASN A 19 21.07 3.34 18.97
C ASN A 19 19.68 3.34 18.30
N LYS A 20 19.32 2.22 17.68
CA LYS A 20 17.96 2.03 17.18
C LYS A 20 16.99 1.79 18.34
N GLU A 21 15.77 2.24 18.15
CA GLU A 21 14.67 2.08 19.09
C GLU A 21 13.41 1.64 18.36
N LEU A 22 12.55 0.90 19.06
CA LEU A 22 11.21 0.57 18.57
C LEU A 22 10.23 1.60 19.16
N ILE A 23 9.57 2.34 18.28
CA ILE A 23 8.63 3.41 18.65
C ILE A 23 7.27 3.14 18.00
N HIS A 24 6.23 3.82 18.50
CA HIS A 24 4.92 3.79 17.87
C HIS A 24 4.95 4.55 16.55
N ILE A 25 4.15 4.14 15.56
CA ILE A 25 4.17 4.75 14.22
C ILE A 25 3.78 6.24 14.25
N ASP A 26 2.89 6.62 15.16
CA ASP A 26 2.45 8.01 15.34
C ASP A 26 3.58 8.93 15.81
N ASP A 27 4.59 8.38 16.49
CA ASP A 27 5.76 9.11 16.98
C ASP A 27 6.94 9.11 15.98
N ALA A 28 6.82 8.40 14.86
CA ALA A 28 7.92 8.18 13.93
C ALA A 28 8.18 9.36 12.97
N LEU A 29 7.37 10.42 13.01
CA LEU A 29 7.55 11.58 12.17
C LEU A 29 8.90 12.26 12.47
N ASN A 30 9.69 12.53 11.42
CA ASN A 30 11.06 13.06 11.48
C ASN A 30 12.13 12.09 12.03
N CYS A 31 11.79 10.82 12.27
CA CYS A 31 12.79 9.78 12.54
C CYS A 31 13.39 9.23 11.24
N PHE A 32 14.54 8.57 11.35
CA PHE A 32 15.14 7.79 10.27
C PHE A 32 14.84 6.31 10.50
N LEU A 33 14.50 5.57 9.43
CA LEU A 33 14.36 4.12 9.50
C LEU A 33 15.70 3.48 9.88
N ALA A 34 15.65 2.60 10.89
CA ALA A 34 16.82 1.82 11.31
C ALA A 34 17.02 0.55 10.45
N GLU A 35 15.98 0.11 9.76
CA GLU A 35 15.95 -1.09 8.90
C GLU A 35 14.91 -0.93 7.78
N ASP A 36 15.07 -1.70 6.72
CA ASP A 36 14.15 -1.69 5.58
C ASP A 36 12.76 -2.21 5.99
N VAL A 37 11.70 -1.57 5.49
CA VAL A 37 10.32 -2.02 5.70
C VAL A 37 9.82 -2.66 4.42
N ILE A 38 9.60 -3.98 4.47
CA ILE A 38 9.18 -4.78 3.31
C ILE A 38 7.70 -5.16 3.46
N ALA A 39 6.92 -5.01 2.38
CA ALA A 39 5.52 -5.40 2.38
C ALA A 39 5.38 -6.92 2.58
N PRO A 40 4.63 -7.38 3.60
CA PRO A 40 4.47 -8.82 3.84
C PRO A 40 3.46 -9.47 2.89
N VAL A 41 2.63 -8.67 2.23
CA VAL A 41 1.52 -9.11 1.37
C VAL A 41 1.33 -8.14 0.21
N ASN A 42 0.67 -8.61 -0.85
CA ASN A 42 0.21 -7.73 -1.92
C ASN A 42 -0.96 -6.86 -1.43
N LEU A 43 -1.05 -5.65 -1.98
CA LEU A 43 -2.20 -4.79 -1.78
C LEU A 43 -2.69 -4.32 -3.17
N PRO A 44 -3.96 -4.60 -3.53
CA PRO A 44 -4.98 -5.27 -2.73
C PRO A 44 -4.71 -6.77 -2.53
N LEU A 45 -5.28 -7.34 -1.46
CA LEU A 45 -5.15 -8.77 -1.14
C LEU A 45 -5.86 -9.68 -2.15
N PHE A 46 -6.85 -9.14 -2.86
CA PHE A 46 -7.65 -9.81 -3.89
C PHE A 46 -8.14 -8.77 -4.93
N ASN A 47 -8.75 -9.24 -6.01
CA ASN A 47 -9.31 -8.36 -7.03
C ASN A 47 -10.51 -7.60 -6.44
N GLN A 48 -10.38 -6.28 -6.30
CA GLN A 48 -11.42 -5.39 -5.79
C GLN A 48 -11.86 -4.41 -6.88
N SER A 49 -13.10 -3.93 -6.81
CA SER A 49 -13.54 -2.84 -7.66
C SER A 49 -12.86 -1.53 -7.24
N ALA A 50 -12.47 -0.71 -8.21
CA ALA A 50 -11.93 0.63 -7.97
C ALA A 50 -13.02 1.71 -7.86
N MET A 51 -14.27 1.35 -8.18
CA MET A 51 -15.40 2.26 -8.30
C MET A 51 -16.70 1.56 -7.87
N ASP A 52 -17.76 2.33 -7.67
CA ASP A 52 -19.11 1.79 -7.63
C ASP A 52 -19.55 1.39 -9.04
N GLY A 53 -20.10 0.20 -9.21
CA GLY A 53 -20.49 -0.32 -10.52
C GLY A 53 -20.89 -1.80 -10.50
N TYR A 54 -20.92 -2.42 -11.68
CA TYR A 54 -21.33 -3.81 -11.87
C TYR A 54 -20.16 -4.65 -12.36
N ALA A 55 -20.05 -5.87 -11.83
CA ALA A 55 -19.11 -6.86 -12.34
C ALA A 55 -19.81 -7.63 -13.46
N PHE A 56 -19.21 -7.72 -14.65
CA PHE A 56 -19.77 -8.51 -15.75
C PHE A 56 -18.66 -8.99 -16.67
N LYS A 57 -18.96 -10.00 -17.49
CA LYS A 57 -18.01 -10.47 -18.50
C LYS A 57 -17.97 -9.46 -19.65
N PHE A 58 -16.77 -8.98 -19.99
CA PHE A 58 -16.61 -7.99 -21.07
C PHE A 58 -17.25 -8.40 -22.41
N ASN A 59 -17.32 -9.70 -22.70
CA ASN A 59 -17.96 -10.22 -23.90
C ASN A 59 -19.48 -9.97 -23.95
N ASP A 60 -20.13 -9.78 -22.80
CA ASP A 60 -21.58 -9.60 -22.65
C ASP A 60 -21.97 -8.12 -22.62
N LYS A 61 -21.01 -7.20 -22.83
CA LYS A 61 -21.20 -5.74 -22.68
C LYS A 61 -22.32 -5.12 -23.52
N ASN A 62 -22.69 -5.75 -24.63
CA ASN A 62 -23.72 -5.27 -25.56
C ASN A 62 -25.08 -5.95 -25.31
N ASP A 63 -25.11 -6.96 -24.46
CA ASP A 63 -26.32 -7.68 -24.08
C ASP A 63 -26.95 -7.00 -22.84
N GLY A 64 -28.24 -7.24 -22.61
CA GLY A 64 -28.86 -6.86 -21.33
C GLY A 64 -28.28 -7.72 -20.21
N ILE A 65 -27.84 -7.07 -19.12
CA ILE A 65 -27.25 -7.76 -17.95
C ILE A 65 -28.31 -7.85 -16.85
N ASN A 66 -28.55 -9.06 -16.35
CA ASN A 66 -29.41 -9.31 -15.19
C ASN A 66 -28.59 -9.21 -13.89
N ILE A 67 -29.02 -8.34 -12.98
CA ILE A 67 -28.37 -8.17 -11.69
C ILE A 67 -28.76 -9.35 -10.78
N ILE A 68 -27.77 -10.08 -10.27
CA ILE A 68 -27.98 -11.29 -9.45
C ILE A 68 -27.59 -11.12 -7.98
N ASP A 69 -26.70 -10.19 -7.65
CA ASP A 69 -26.23 -9.95 -6.28
C ASP A 69 -25.67 -8.53 -6.13
N GLU A 70 -25.34 -8.15 -4.90
CA GLU A 70 -24.62 -6.93 -4.54
C GLU A 70 -23.47 -7.30 -3.58
N ILE A 71 -22.25 -6.86 -3.91
CA ILE A 71 -21.03 -7.16 -3.13
C ILE A 71 -20.49 -5.85 -2.53
N PRO A 72 -20.82 -5.53 -1.27
CA PRO A 72 -20.28 -4.37 -0.58
C PRO A 72 -18.83 -4.59 -0.13
N ALA A 73 -18.14 -3.50 0.24
CA ALA A 73 -16.79 -3.58 0.80
C ALA A 73 -16.75 -4.46 2.06
N GLY A 74 -15.79 -5.40 2.11
CA GLY A 74 -15.63 -6.34 3.22
C GLY A 74 -16.43 -7.65 3.06
N ASP A 75 -17.27 -7.76 2.04
CA ASP A 75 -17.89 -9.03 1.69
C ASP A 75 -16.87 -9.94 0.98
N ILE A 76 -16.81 -11.20 1.43
CA ILE A 76 -15.85 -12.23 0.97
C ILE A 76 -16.54 -13.40 0.27
N ARG A 77 -17.86 -13.30 0.05
CA ARG A 77 -18.60 -14.30 -0.71
C ARG A 77 -18.06 -14.36 -2.13
N ASN A 78 -17.96 -15.58 -2.66
CA ASN A 78 -17.63 -15.78 -4.06
C ASN A 78 -18.92 -15.99 -4.86
N VAL A 79 -19.19 -15.06 -5.78
CA VAL A 79 -20.35 -15.13 -6.68
C VAL A 79 -19.84 -15.43 -8.08
N GLU A 80 -20.30 -16.54 -8.64
CA GLU A 80 -19.99 -16.89 -10.03
C GLU A 80 -20.96 -16.17 -10.96
N ILE A 81 -20.41 -15.42 -11.91
CA ILE A 81 -21.19 -14.69 -12.91
C ILE A 81 -21.27 -15.53 -14.20
N SER A 82 -22.47 -15.92 -14.61
CA SER A 82 -22.74 -16.62 -15.87
C SER A 82 -22.84 -15.64 -17.04
N LYS A 83 -23.18 -16.14 -18.24
CA LYS A 83 -23.36 -15.27 -19.41
C LYS A 83 -24.61 -14.40 -19.22
N GLY A 84 -24.48 -13.09 -19.38
CA GLY A 84 -25.59 -12.13 -19.24
C GLY A 84 -25.99 -11.81 -17.79
N GLU A 85 -25.18 -12.21 -16.82
CA GLU A 85 -25.35 -11.88 -15.40
C GLU A 85 -24.33 -10.82 -14.96
N GLY A 86 -24.64 -10.11 -13.88
CA GLY A 86 -23.75 -9.18 -13.21
C GLY A 86 -24.26 -8.68 -11.88
#